data_AF-A0A1S8D2N6-F1
#
_entry.id   AF-A0A1S8D2N6-F1
#
_cell.length_a   1.000
_cell.length_b   1.000
_cell.length_c   1.000
_cell.angle_alpha   90.00
_cell.angle_beta   90.00
_cell.angle_gamma   90.00
#
_symmetry.space_group_name_H-M   'P 1'
#
loop_
_entity.id
_entity.type
_entity.pdbx_description
1 polymer ?
#
loop_
_entity_poly.entity_id
_entity_poly.type
_entity_poly.pdbx_seq_one_letter_code
_entity_poly.pdbx_strand_id
1 'polypeptide(L)'
;MTLDEIHALHPKGADAAKLRSAITHAEELRASLLQQASELEQTRQAGLLTLEAHAILQAEQKAAEARLDADRIEALIPAMEQDWRTVAANETLADLRQAVGPVIAATAALEGWKKDLATIRKLIGKGLKLHDAAQAARQSYLRQVDDAYRRPEVMAAGSLDVTLPPMPADLPRKIFPTWELTEEDL
;
A
#
# COMPACT_ATOMS: atom_id res chain seq x y z
N MET A 1 -35.36 27.87 -14.73
CA MET A 1 -35.13 27.10 -13.49
C MET A 1 -35.26 27.99 -12.28
N THR A 2 -35.57 27.42 -11.12
CA THR A 2 -35.57 28.15 -9.84
C THR A 2 -34.17 28.18 -9.22
N LEU A 3 -33.91 29.14 -8.33
CA LEU A 3 -32.63 29.19 -7.60
C LEU A 3 -32.43 27.95 -6.70
N ASP A 4 -33.51 27.38 -6.17
CA ASP A 4 -33.46 26.17 -5.35
C ASP A 4 -33.04 24.94 -6.16
N GLU A 5 -33.51 24.81 -7.41
CA GLU A 5 -33.08 23.77 -8.35
C GLU A 5 -31.59 23.88 -8.67
N ILE A 6 -31.07 25.10 -8.82
CA ILE A 6 -29.65 25.34 -9.09
C ILE A 6 -28.80 25.00 -7.86
N HIS A 7 -29.22 25.41 -6.67
CA HIS A 7 -28.53 25.03 -5.43
C HIS A 7 -28.58 23.54 -5.14
N ALA A 8 -29.64 22.84 -5.56
CA ALA A 8 -29.76 21.39 -5.41
C ALA A 8 -28.71 20.61 -6.24
N LEU A 9 -28.11 21.22 -7.27
CA LEU A 9 -27.00 20.63 -8.03
C LEU A 9 -25.72 20.48 -7.18
N HIS A 10 -25.63 21.18 -6.06
CA HIS A 10 -24.50 21.08 -5.14
C HIS A 10 -24.82 20.20 -3.91
N PRO A 11 -24.49 18.90 -3.94
CA PRO A 11 -24.73 18.01 -2.81
C PRO A 11 -23.75 18.28 -1.67
N LYS A 12 -24.19 18.98 -0.64
CA LYS A 12 -23.38 19.26 0.56
C LYS A 12 -23.14 17.98 1.37
N GLY A 13 -21.89 17.77 1.80
CA GLY A 13 -21.52 16.63 2.65
C GLY A 13 -21.45 15.28 1.93
N ALA A 14 -21.40 15.29 0.60
CA ALA A 14 -21.18 14.08 -0.19
C ALA A 14 -19.69 13.70 -0.27
N ASP A 15 -19.42 12.44 -0.60
CA ASP A 15 -18.07 11.92 -0.87
C ASP A 15 -17.48 12.54 -2.15
N ALA A 16 -16.16 12.45 -2.33
CA ALA A 16 -15.48 13.07 -3.47
C ALA A 16 -16.00 12.54 -4.83
N ALA A 17 -16.40 11.27 -4.89
CA ALA A 17 -16.95 10.67 -6.10
C ALA A 17 -18.31 11.28 -6.48
N LYS A 18 -19.22 11.45 -5.52
CA LYS A 18 -20.52 12.11 -5.74
C LYS A 18 -20.36 13.57 -6.10
N LEU A 19 -19.45 14.31 -5.44
CA LEU A 19 -19.16 15.70 -5.79
C LEU A 19 -18.63 15.80 -7.23
N ARG A 20 -17.74 14.88 -7.65
CA ARG A 20 -17.24 14.84 -9.02
C ARG A 20 -18.35 14.57 -10.03
N SER A 21 -19.22 13.60 -9.75
CA SER A 21 -20.39 13.31 -10.59
C SER A 21 -21.34 14.49 -10.68
N ALA A 22 -21.55 15.22 -9.58
CA ALA A 22 -22.41 16.41 -9.55
C ALA A 22 -21.83 17.56 -10.37
N ILE A 23 -20.50 17.78 -10.31
CA ILE A 23 -19.82 18.78 -11.16
C ILE A 23 -20.03 18.45 -12.63
N THR A 24 -19.80 17.20 -13.05
CA THR A 24 -20.01 16.78 -14.44
C THR A 24 -21.46 16.97 -14.87
N HIS A 25 -22.42 16.62 -14.01
CA HIS A 25 -23.83 16.85 -14.30
C HIS A 25 -24.17 18.35 -14.46
N ALA A 26 -23.60 19.21 -13.61
CA ALA A 26 -23.78 20.66 -13.72
C ALA A 26 -23.17 21.23 -15.01
N GLU A 27 -21.99 20.74 -15.42
CA GLU A 27 -21.34 21.11 -16.68
C GLU A 27 -22.17 20.70 -17.90
N GLU A 28 -22.71 19.47 -17.90
CA GLU A 28 -23.60 18.95 -18.95
C GLU A 28 -24.90 19.78 -19.05
N LEU A 29 -25.50 20.10 -17.90
CA LEU A 29 -26.72 20.91 -17.84
C LEU A 29 -26.48 22.32 -18.38
N ARG A 30 -25.36 22.95 -18.01
CA ARG A 30 -24.94 24.25 -18.55
C ARG A 30 -24.80 24.19 -20.08
N ALA A 31 -24.12 23.17 -20.59
CA ALA A 31 -23.94 23.00 -22.04
C ALA A 31 -25.29 22.82 -22.76
N SER A 32 -26.19 22.03 -22.19
CA SER A 32 -27.54 21.82 -22.73
C SER A 32 -28.37 23.12 -22.77
N LEU A 33 -28.32 23.94 -21.71
CA LEU A 33 -29.01 25.23 -21.67
C LEU A 33 -28.46 26.23 -22.70
N LEU A 34 -27.14 26.28 -22.88
CA LEU A 34 -26.52 27.12 -23.91
C LEU A 34 -26.88 26.66 -25.32
N GLN A 35 -26.94 25.36 -25.55
CA GLN A 35 -27.39 24.79 -26.83
C GLN A 35 -28.86 25.17 -27.10
N GLN A 36 -29.74 25.00 -26.11
CA GLN A 36 -31.14 25.38 -26.21
C GLN A 36 -31.31 26.87 -26.53
N ALA A 37 -30.53 27.75 -25.88
CA ALA A 37 -30.54 29.17 -26.18
C ALA A 37 -30.12 29.46 -27.63
N SER A 38 -29.10 28.76 -28.14
CA SER A 38 -28.64 28.91 -29.52
C SER A 38 -29.69 28.44 -30.53
N GLU A 39 -30.35 27.31 -30.28
CA GLU A 39 -31.42 26.77 -31.13
C GLU A 39 -32.63 27.72 -31.20
N LEU A 40 -33.00 28.33 -30.07
CA LEU A 40 -34.06 29.33 -30.01
C LEU A 40 -33.70 30.61 -30.77
N GLU A 41 -32.44 31.05 -30.71
CA GLU A 41 -31.97 32.19 -31.50
C GLU A 41 -31.95 31.91 -33.01
N GLN A 42 -31.55 30.71 -33.42
CA GLN A 42 -31.59 30.28 -34.83
C GLN A 42 -33.03 30.22 -35.33
N THR A 43 -33.94 29.65 -34.54
CA THR A 43 -35.39 29.59 -34.85
C THR A 43 -35.95 30.99 -35.00
N ARG A 44 -35.57 31.92 -34.11
CA ARG A 44 -35.95 33.33 -34.19
C ARG A 44 -35.45 33.97 -35.48
N GLN A 45 -34.17 33.81 -35.82
CA GLN A 45 -33.58 34.38 -37.04
C GLN A 45 -34.24 33.85 -38.32
N ALA A 46 -34.50 32.55 -38.39
CA ALA A 46 -35.19 31.92 -39.51
C ALA A 46 -36.67 32.33 -39.60
N GLY A 47 -37.28 32.65 -38.46
CA GLY A 47 -38.70 32.97 -38.33
C GLY A 47 -39.07 34.45 -38.47
N LEU A 48 -38.12 35.37 -38.66
CA LEU A 48 -38.38 36.82 -38.64
C LEU A 48 -39.45 37.31 -39.63
N LEU A 49 -39.67 36.59 -40.73
CA LEU A 49 -40.65 36.93 -41.76
C LEU A 49 -41.87 36.00 -41.79
N THR A 50 -41.87 34.93 -40.98
CA THR A 50 -42.85 33.84 -41.06
C THR A 50 -43.56 33.55 -39.74
N LEU A 51 -42.96 33.94 -38.61
CA LEU A 51 -43.54 33.78 -37.28
C LEU A 51 -44.29 35.04 -36.86
N GLU A 52 -45.37 34.81 -36.12
CA GLU A 52 -46.09 35.87 -35.40
C GLU A 52 -45.18 36.55 -34.37
N ALA A 53 -45.34 37.86 -34.18
CA ALA A 53 -44.51 38.66 -33.26
C ALA A 53 -44.47 38.10 -31.83
N HIS A 54 -45.55 37.47 -31.38
CA HIS A 54 -45.61 36.84 -30.06
C HIS A 54 -44.68 35.62 -29.94
N ALA A 55 -44.53 34.82 -31.00
CA ALA A 55 -43.65 33.66 -31.01
C ALA A 55 -42.16 34.08 -31.00
N ILE A 56 -41.84 35.18 -31.67
CA ILE A 56 -40.49 35.78 -31.65
C ILE A 56 -40.13 36.24 -30.23
N LEU A 57 -41.03 36.98 -29.57
CA LEU A 57 -40.82 37.44 -28.19
C LEU A 57 -40.67 36.27 -27.19
N GLN A 58 -41.49 35.22 -27.33
CA GLN A 58 -41.35 34.03 -26.49
C GLN A 58 -40.02 33.31 -26.70
N ALA A 59 -39.54 33.22 -27.94
CA ALA A 59 -38.25 32.61 -28.24
C ALA A 59 -37.09 33.40 -27.64
N GLU A 60 -37.12 34.75 -27.72
CA GLU A 60 -36.13 35.62 -27.09
C GLU A 60 -36.13 35.48 -25.57
N GLN A 61 -37.32 35.48 -24.95
CA GLN A 61 -37.45 35.34 -23.51
C GLN A 61 -36.91 34.00 -23.02
N LYS A 62 -37.27 32.89 -23.68
CA LYS A 62 -36.77 31.56 -23.33
C LYS A 62 -35.26 31.43 -23.54
N ALA A 63 -34.71 32.04 -24.59
CA ALA A 63 -33.26 32.04 -24.83
C ALA A 63 -32.51 32.84 -23.74
N ALA A 64 -33.06 33.97 -23.32
CA ALA A 64 -32.51 34.77 -22.23
C ALA A 64 -32.58 34.04 -20.88
N GLU A 65 -33.69 33.39 -20.57
CA GLU A 65 -33.87 32.57 -19.36
C GLU A 65 -32.87 31.41 -19.33
N ALA A 66 -32.71 30.69 -20.44
CA ALA A 66 -31.76 29.57 -20.54
C ALA A 66 -30.30 30.03 -20.36
N ARG A 67 -29.91 31.18 -20.92
CA ARG A 67 -28.58 31.77 -20.69
C ARG A 67 -28.35 32.15 -19.25
N LEU A 68 -29.34 32.80 -18.64
CA LEU A 68 -29.25 33.24 -17.26
C LEU A 68 -29.12 32.05 -16.30
N ASP A 69 -29.81 30.95 -16.58
CA ASP A 69 -29.65 29.71 -15.81
C ASP A 69 -28.27 29.06 -16.06
N ALA A 70 -27.75 29.08 -17.29
CA ALA A 70 -26.40 28.62 -17.60
C ALA A 70 -25.31 29.44 -16.85
N ASP A 71 -25.45 30.76 -16.79
CA ASP A 71 -24.54 31.67 -16.07
C ASP A 71 -24.57 31.40 -14.56
N ARG A 72 -25.75 31.12 -14.01
CA ARG A 72 -25.90 30.76 -12.58
C ARG A 72 -25.21 29.43 -12.26
N ILE A 73 -25.33 28.44 -13.14
CA ILE A 73 -24.63 27.15 -12.99
C ILE A 73 -23.11 27.37 -13.09
N GLU A 74 -22.66 28.20 -14.04
CA GLU A 74 -21.24 28.56 -14.17
C GLU A 74 -20.67 29.18 -12.90
N ALA A 75 -21.44 30.06 -12.24
CA ALA A 75 -21.05 30.65 -10.96
C ALA A 75 -20.98 29.63 -9.81
N LEU A 76 -21.73 28.51 -9.89
CA LEU A 76 -21.78 27.47 -8.87
C LEU A 76 -20.61 26.48 -8.96
N ILE A 77 -20.16 26.17 -10.18
CA ILE A 77 -19.11 25.15 -10.44
C ILE A 77 -17.83 25.38 -9.62
N PRO A 78 -17.25 26.60 -9.53
CA PRO A 78 -16.04 26.83 -8.75
C PRO A 78 -16.17 26.47 -7.27
N ALA A 79 -17.34 26.71 -6.67
CA ALA A 79 -17.60 26.34 -5.28
C ALA A 79 -17.67 24.81 -5.11
N MET A 80 -18.32 24.12 -6.06
CA MET A 80 -18.38 22.65 -6.08
C MET A 80 -16.99 22.03 -6.26
N GLU A 81 -16.14 22.62 -7.11
CA GLU A 81 -14.76 22.17 -7.30
C GLU A 81 -13.91 22.33 -6.04
N GLN A 82 -14.07 23.46 -5.33
CA GLN A 82 -13.38 23.71 -4.08
C GLN A 82 -13.75 22.66 -3.03
N ASP A 83 -15.05 22.40 -2.87
CA ASP A 83 -15.54 21.40 -1.92
C ASP A 83 -15.07 19.99 -2.30
N TRP A 84 -15.09 19.64 -3.59
CA TRP A 84 -14.53 18.38 -4.09
C TRP A 84 -13.05 18.21 -3.74
N ARG A 85 -12.22 19.24 -3.96
CA ARG A 85 -10.78 19.19 -3.63
C ARG A 85 -10.55 18.98 -2.13
N THR A 86 -11.34 19.65 -1.29
CA THR A 86 -11.23 19.50 0.17
C THR A 86 -11.63 18.11 0.62
N VAL A 87 -12.75 17.56 0.12
CA VAL A 87 -13.19 16.20 0.49
C VAL A 87 -12.20 15.16 -0.01
N ALA A 88 -11.75 15.25 -1.26
CA ALA A 88 -10.77 14.31 -1.84
C ALA A 88 -9.45 14.30 -1.07
N ALA A 89 -8.96 15.48 -0.65
CA ALA A 89 -7.76 15.57 0.18
C ALA A 89 -7.95 14.92 1.56
N ASN A 90 -9.12 15.12 2.17
CA ASN A 90 -9.43 14.53 3.48
C ASN A 90 -9.56 13.00 3.41
N GLU A 91 -10.20 12.47 2.36
CA GLU A 91 -10.28 11.03 2.09
C GLU A 91 -8.87 10.44 1.92
N THR A 92 -8.03 11.07 1.08
CA THR A 92 -6.64 10.63 0.87
C THR A 92 -5.83 10.63 2.17
N LEU A 93 -5.98 11.67 3.01
CA LEU A 93 -5.31 11.73 4.30
C LEU A 93 -5.81 10.65 5.28
N ALA A 94 -7.09 10.28 5.22
CA ALA A 94 -7.62 9.20 6.03
C ALA A 94 -7.02 7.85 5.62
N ASP A 95 -6.92 7.57 4.31
CA ASP A 95 -6.31 6.35 3.78
C ASP A 95 -4.83 6.24 4.17
N LEU A 96 -4.07 7.35 4.03
CA LEU A 96 -2.67 7.40 4.43
C LEU A 96 -2.50 7.14 5.94
N ARG A 97 -3.38 7.65 6.79
CA ARG A 97 -3.34 7.39 8.24
C ARG A 97 -3.58 5.91 8.56
N GLN A 98 -4.49 5.25 7.84
CA GLN A 98 -4.74 3.82 8.02
C GLN A 98 -3.54 2.98 7.55
N ALA A 99 -2.90 3.38 6.45
CA ALA A 99 -1.74 2.69 5.88
C ALA A 99 -0.49 2.72 6.79
N VAL A 100 -0.43 3.63 7.77
CA VAL A 100 0.68 3.71 8.73
C VAL A 100 0.67 2.56 9.74
N GLY A 101 -0.50 1.96 10.04
CA GLY A 101 -0.62 0.89 11.04
C GLY A 101 0.34 -0.30 10.83
N PRO A 102 0.35 -0.93 9.62
CA PRO A 102 1.29 -2.00 9.29
C PRO A 102 2.77 -1.60 9.41
N VAL A 103 3.12 -0.36 9.06
CA VAL A 103 4.50 0.15 9.15
C VAL A 103 4.93 0.26 10.61
N ILE A 104 4.06 0.79 11.48
CA ILE A 104 4.32 0.83 12.93
C ILE A 104 4.47 -0.58 13.49
N ALA A 105 3.60 -1.52 13.12
CA ALA A 105 3.68 -2.90 13.59
C ALA A 105 4.99 -3.59 13.16
N ALA A 106 5.38 -3.44 11.89
CA ALA A 106 6.60 -4.02 11.36
C ALA A 106 7.87 -3.42 12.01
N THR A 107 7.90 -2.10 12.19
CA THR A 107 9.03 -1.42 12.86
C THR A 107 9.13 -1.80 14.33
N ALA A 108 8.02 -1.90 15.04
CA ALA A 108 8.01 -2.37 16.43
C ALA A 108 8.50 -3.82 16.54
N ALA A 109 8.08 -4.70 15.61
CA ALA A 109 8.56 -6.08 15.57
C ALA A 109 10.07 -6.16 15.31
N LEU A 110 10.60 -5.31 14.42
CA LEU A 110 12.03 -5.26 14.11
C LEU A 110 12.87 -4.74 15.29
N GLU A 111 12.38 -3.71 15.99
CA GLU A 111 13.02 -3.23 17.24
C GLU A 111 12.95 -4.28 18.36
N GLY A 112 11.87 -5.05 18.44
CA GLY A 112 11.78 -6.22 19.33
C GLY A 112 12.86 -7.25 19.00
N TRP A 113 12.94 -7.66 17.73
CA TRP A 113 13.93 -8.64 17.26
C TRP A 113 15.38 -8.19 17.53
N LYS A 114 15.68 -6.89 17.36
CA LYS A 114 17.01 -6.33 17.63
C LYS A 114 17.44 -6.50 19.10
N LYS A 115 16.50 -6.46 20.05
CA LYS A 115 16.81 -6.68 21.49
C LYS A 115 17.24 -8.12 21.74
N ASP A 116 16.64 -9.07 21.03
CA ASP A 116 16.95 -10.50 21.17
C ASP A 116 18.22 -10.91 20.41
N LEU A 117 18.69 -10.07 19.49
CA LEU A 117 19.84 -10.33 18.63
C LEU A 117 21.09 -10.71 19.43
N ALA A 118 21.39 -10.02 20.53
CA ALA A 118 22.56 -10.34 21.37
C ALA A 118 22.46 -11.74 22.01
N THR A 119 21.27 -12.14 22.42
CA THR A 119 21.01 -13.47 23.01
C THR A 119 21.10 -14.57 21.95
N ILE A 120 20.50 -14.33 20.79
CA ILE A 120 20.57 -15.25 19.63
C ILE A 120 22.03 -15.44 19.19
N ARG A 121 22.80 -14.34 19.11
CA ARG A 121 24.23 -14.33 18.77
C ARG A 121 25.04 -15.25 19.71
N LYS A 122 24.82 -15.14 21.02
CA LYS A 122 25.45 -16.00 22.02
C LYS A 122 25.05 -17.47 21.91
N LEU A 123 23.79 -17.77 21.61
CA LEU A 123 23.33 -19.15 21.44
C LEU A 123 23.96 -19.81 20.20
N ILE A 124 24.08 -19.07 19.10
CA ILE A 124 24.79 -19.52 17.89
C ILE A 124 26.26 -19.82 18.23
N GLY A 125 26.94 -18.90 18.93
CA GLY A 125 28.33 -19.09 19.36
C GLY A 125 28.53 -20.33 20.24
N LYS A 126 27.64 -20.56 21.22
CA LYS A 126 27.66 -21.78 22.06
C LYS A 126 27.48 -23.06 21.23
N GLY A 127 26.57 -23.05 20.26
CA GLY A 127 26.36 -24.18 19.35
C GLY A 127 27.60 -24.52 18.53
N LEU A 128 28.30 -23.50 18.00
CA LEU A 128 29.55 -23.67 17.25
C LEU A 128 30.68 -24.25 18.12
N LYS A 129 30.83 -23.79 19.37
CA LYS A 129 31.83 -24.36 20.30
C LYS A 129 31.58 -25.83 20.61
N LEU A 130 30.32 -26.19 20.89
CA LEU A 130 29.95 -27.57 21.20
C LEU A 130 30.21 -28.49 20.00
N HIS A 131 29.92 -27.99 18.78
CA HIS A 131 30.26 -28.68 17.55
C HIS A 131 31.77 -28.94 17.43
N ASP A 132 32.59 -27.91 17.61
CA ASP A 132 34.05 -28.02 17.48
C ASP A 132 34.65 -28.92 18.57
N ALA A 133 34.14 -28.84 19.80
CA ALA A 133 34.53 -29.71 20.90
C ALA A 133 34.18 -31.17 20.62
N ALA A 134 32.96 -31.45 20.10
CA ALA A 134 32.54 -32.80 19.74
C ALA A 134 33.41 -33.37 18.60
N GLN A 135 33.73 -32.56 17.60
CA GLN A 135 34.62 -32.97 16.50
C GLN A 135 36.05 -33.25 16.98
N ALA A 136 36.61 -32.38 17.84
CA ALA A 136 37.92 -32.57 18.41
C ALA A 136 38.00 -33.81 19.30
N ALA A 137 36.99 -34.05 20.16
CA ALA A 137 36.91 -35.23 21.01
C ALA A 137 36.83 -36.51 20.18
N ARG A 138 36.00 -36.52 19.13
CA ARG A 138 35.88 -37.67 18.21
C ARG A 138 37.21 -37.96 17.50
N GLN A 139 37.87 -36.94 16.97
CA GLN A 139 39.17 -37.11 16.31
C GLN A 139 40.25 -37.58 17.29
N SER A 140 40.28 -37.02 18.51
CA SER A 140 41.23 -37.44 19.52
C SER A 140 41.03 -38.89 19.93
N TYR A 141 39.78 -39.34 20.08
CA TYR A 141 39.48 -40.74 20.36
C TYR A 141 39.93 -41.66 19.23
N LEU A 142 39.63 -41.31 17.97
CA LEU A 142 40.08 -42.11 16.81
C LEU A 142 41.61 -42.23 16.76
N ARG A 143 42.35 -41.15 17.01
CA ARG A 143 43.82 -41.20 17.09
C ARG A 143 44.30 -42.11 18.22
N GLN A 144 43.68 -42.05 19.40
CA GLN A 144 44.04 -42.91 20.53
C GLN A 144 43.80 -44.39 20.21
N VAL A 145 42.69 -44.71 19.53
CA VAL A 145 42.41 -46.06 19.05
C VAL A 145 43.49 -46.48 18.05
N ASP A 146 43.78 -45.68 17.04
CA ASP A 146 44.82 -45.98 16.05
C ASP A 146 46.19 -46.20 16.71
N ASP A 147 46.59 -45.35 17.65
CA ASP A 147 47.86 -45.45 18.38
C ASP A 147 47.92 -46.70 19.28
N ALA A 148 46.81 -47.07 19.91
CA ALA A 148 46.72 -48.29 20.70
C ALA A 148 46.88 -49.53 19.82
N TYR A 149 46.25 -49.55 18.64
CA TYR A 149 46.33 -50.64 17.67
C TYR A 149 47.66 -50.74 16.94
N ARG A 150 48.59 -49.79 17.09
CA ARG A 150 49.99 -49.96 16.65
C ARG A 150 50.76 -50.97 17.50
N ARG A 151 50.27 -51.29 18.70
CA ARG A 151 50.91 -52.28 19.58
C ARG A 151 50.42 -53.69 19.21
N PRO A 152 51.33 -54.64 18.92
CA PRO A 152 50.95 -55.98 18.46
C PRO A 152 50.13 -56.75 19.48
N GLU A 153 50.29 -56.47 20.78
CA GLU A 153 49.52 -57.08 21.85
C GLU A 153 48.04 -56.67 21.82
N VAL A 154 47.76 -55.41 21.45
CA VAL A 154 46.40 -54.88 21.32
C VAL A 154 45.71 -55.43 20.07
N MET A 155 46.46 -55.61 18.97
CA MET A 155 45.94 -56.28 17.78
C MET A 155 45.60 -57.75 18.05
N ALA A 156 46.43 -58.45 18.81
CA ALA A 156 46.20 -59.84 19.19
C ALA A 156 44.97 -60.02 20.12
N ALA A 157 44.64 -58.98 20.90
CA ALA A 157 43.48 -58.99 21.80
C ALA A 157 42.12 -58.87 21.06
N GLY A 158 42.10 -58.49 19.78
CA GLY A 158 40.89 -58.43 18.95
C GLY A 158 40.31 -57.02 18.77
N SER A 159 39.10 -56.94 18.20
CA SER A 159 38.46 -55.68 17.81
C SER A 159 37.81 -54.94 18.99
N LEU A 160 37.94 -53.62 19.00
CA LEU A 160 37.29 -52.72 19.95
C LEU A 160 35.80 -52.62 19.58
N ASP A 161 34.94 -53.32 20.33
CA ASP A 161 33.49 -53.35 20.11
C ASP A 161 32.82 -52.08 20.64
N VAL A 162 33.17 -50.93 20.05
CA VAL A 162 32.62 -49.61 20.40
C VAL A 162 32.19 -48.90 19.13
N THR A 163 30.88 -48.59 19.04
CA THR A 163 30.32 -47.84 17.92
C THR A 163 30.20 -46.36 18.30
N LEU A 164 30.87 -45.48 17.55
CA LEU A 164 30.72 -44.04 17.71
C LEU A 164 29.43 -43.55 17.06
N PRO A 165 28.61 -42.74 17.75
CA PRO A 165 27.40 -42.18 17.15
C PRO A 165 27.75 -41.25 15.97
N PRO A 166 26.91 -41.18 14.92
CA PRO A 166 27.12 -40.25 13.80
C PRO A 166 26.99 -38.79 14.29
N MET A 167 27.70 -37.86 13.64
CA MET A 167 27.49 -36.44 13.89
C MET A 167 26.09 -36.03 13.38
N PRO A 168 25.41 -35.07 14.04
CA PRO A 168 24.12 -34.56 13.57
C PRO A 168 24.19 -34.06 12.12
N ALA A 169 23.10 -34.17 11.36
CA ALA A 169 23.08 -33.73 9.95
C ALA A 169 23.11 -32.18 9.83
N ASP A 170 22.40 -31.50 10.73
CA ASP A 170 22.23 -30.05 10.78
C ASP A 170 23.26 -29.40 11.71
N LEU A 171 24.51 -29.39 11.25
CA LEU A 171 25.61 -28.82 12.01
C LEU A 171 25.53 -27.28 11.98
N PRO A 172 25.78 -26.59 13.10
CA PRO A 172 25.76 -25.13 13.16
C PRO A 172 26.63 -24.46 12.08
N ARG A 173 27.78 -25.05 11.73
CA ARG A 173 28.67 -24.55 10.66
C ARG A 173 28.09 -24.66 9.24
N LYS A 174 27.12 -25.54 8.98
CA LYS A 174 26.40 -25.60 7.69
C LYS A 174 25.36 -24.49 7.59
N ILE A 175 24.75 -24.11 8.72
CA ILE A 175 23.70 -23.10 8.80
C ILE A 175 24.32 -21.69 8.84
N PHE A 176 25.48 -21.54 9.49
CA PHE A 176 26.19 -20.27 9.67
C PHE A 176 27.65 -20.38 9.17
N PRO A 177 27.87 -20.45 7.84
CA PRO A 177 29.20 -20.74 7.27
C PRO A 177 30.23 -19.61 7.45
N THR A 178 29.76 -18.36 7.58
CA THR A 178 30.61 -17.16 7.70
C THR A 178 30.68 -16.61 9.13
N TRP A 179 30.22 -17.37 10.13
CA TRP A 179 30.19 -16.91 11.51
C TRP A 179 31.53 -17.13 12.20
N GLU A 180 32.21 -16.03 12.50
CA GLU A 180 33.43 -16.03 13.30
C GLU A 180 33.08 -15.86 14.78
N LEU A 181 33.62 -16.76 15.62
CA LEU A 181 33.45 -16.65 17.08
C LEU A 181 34.25 -15.45 17.58
N THR A 182 33.57 -14.42 18.08
CA THR A 182 34.20 -13.28 18.76
C THR A 182 34.09 -13.40 20.28
N GLU A 183 34.84 -12.58 21.04
CA GLU A 183 34.75 -12.55 22.52
C GLU A 183 33.34 -12.24 23.04
N GLU A 184 32.54 -11.50 22.27
CA GLU A 184 31.15 -11.17 22.57
C GLU A 184 30.19 -12.38 22.47
N ASP A 185 30.61 -13.43 21.75
CA ASP A 185 29.86 -14.66 21.52
C ASP A 185 30.16 -15.73 22.59
N LEU A 186 31.10 -15.46 23.51
CA LEU A 186 31.54 -16.36 24.58
C LEU A 186 30.68 -16.22 25.85
#